data_AF-A0A2V4N3K7-F1
#
_entry.id   AF-A0A2V4N3K7-F1
#
_cell.length_a   1.000
_cell.length_b   1.000
_cell.length_c   1.000
_cell.angle_alpha   90.00
_cell.angle_beta   90.00
_cell.angle_gamma   90.00
#
_symmetry.space_group_name_H-M   'P 1'
#
loop_
_entity.id
_entity.type
_entity.pdbx_description
1 polymer ?
#
loop_
_entity_poly.entity_id
_entity_poly.type
_entity_poly.pdbx_seq_one_letter_code
_entity_poly.pdbx_strand_id
1 'polypeptide(L)'
;MPLPLRPIDPARLLARRVEMGLSRAALAKRAGVSPRMIFFYEEGCHTPTPARLEQLAAALSCQVDDLTGAQRGQETLIDLRYAAGLTLERVAELLRASVAGRELSVSAPKISSLEKGLQVQGRHWQDPEVTGRLLAPLAKAYGVPVRMVLDAWMRTRPDEPAPTLATNRKQEPSRAALATWESLNERQQVYLGEIMRDDRMTETEMWMRRVQRLPVSKAAEWRKLPLTLKAPPSLVGYTRLQERLRQHGVHDPGAGQTVHALERRGLLVVTEDSVEHPATGEVGRVLVEITRRGRAAARAGLGEPREPDPAAHLLSEWLWGVLARVAAAEPAGLEDDQLAGRSLFFIGVGYRGKAGGQPSRGLVDSVPVMALGGTHVAEYRWRLTQLGRRHVVEYLNVYRELYPRVDTTGLDMFANEMP
;
A
#
# COMPACT_ATOMS: atom_id res chain seq x y z
N MET A 1 26.68 -4.88 -30.60
CA MET A 1 25.73 -5.78 -29.90
C MET A 1 25.11 -5.01 -28.73
N PRO A 2 23.80 -5.05 -28.50
CA PRO A 2 23.23 -4.37 -27.34
C PRO A 2 23.76 -5.03 -26.06
N LEU A 3 24.33 -4.23 -25.15
CA LEU A 3 24.81 -4.65 -23.83
C LEU A 3 23.70 -5.44 -23.08
N PRO A 4 24.05 -6.49 -22.32
CA PRO A 4 23.05 -7.34 -21.65
C PRO A 4 22.34 -6.50 -20.58
N LEU A 5 21.00 -6.54 -20.49
CA LEU A 5 20.26 -7.60 -19.79
C LEU A 5 20.85 -7.78 -18.38
N ARG A 6 20.08 -7.41 -17.34
CA ARG A 6 20.58 -7.34 -15.97
C ARG A 6 21.32 -8.63 -15.59
N PRO A 7 22.62 -8.57 -15.24
CA PRO A 7 23.40 -9.77 -14.98
C PRO A 7 22.85 -10.48 -13.73
N ILE A 8 22.83 -11.81 -13.76
CA ILE A 8 22.84 -12.58 -12.50
C ILE A 8 24.09 -12.15 -11.74
N ASP A 9 23.97 -11.98 -10.43
CA ASP A 9 25.12 -11.90 -9.55
C ASP A 9 25.73 -13.31 -9.43
N PRO A 10 26.90 -13.56 -10.04
CA PRO A 10 27.45 -14.92 -10.13
C PRO A 10 27.76 -15.50 -8.75
N ALA A 11 28.16 -14.66 -7.80
CA ALA A 11 28.44 -15.07 -6.43
C ALA A 11 27.17 -15.50 -5.70
N ARG A 12 26.03 -14.85 -5.95
CA ARG A 12 24.73 -15.24 -5.36
C ARG A 12 24.22 -16.55 -5.94
N LEU A 13 24.35 -16.76 -7.24
CA LEU A 13 23.97 -18.02 -7.88
C LEU A 13 24.79 -19.19 -7.31
N LEU A 14 26.11 -18.99 -7.19
CA LEU A 14 27.02 -19.96 -6.59
C LEU A 14 26.64 -20.25 -5.13
N ALA A 15 26.48 -19.20 -4.31
CA ALA A 15 26.16 -19.32 -2.90
C ALA A 15 24.84 -20.09 -2.67
N ARG A 16 23.78 -19.75 -3.40
CA ARG A 16 22.48 -20.44 -3.30
C ARG A 16 22.55 -21.89 -3.74
N ARG A 17 23.29 -22.19 -4.82
CA ARG A 17 23.48 -23.58 -5.25
C ARG A 17 24.18 -24.40 -4.17
N VAL A 18 25.23 -23.85 -3.56
CA VAL A 18 26.01 -24.51 -2.49
C VAL A 18 25.16 -24.70 -1.22
N GLU A 19 24.40 -23.68 -0.82
CA GLU A 19 23.48 -23.74 0.33
C GLU A 19 22.44 -24.86 0.17
N MET A 20 21.95 -25.08 -1.06
CA MET A 20 21.04 -26.19 -1.37
C MET A 20 21.71 -27.56 -1.55
N GLY A 21 23.03 -27.64 -1.38
CA GLY A 21 23.80 -28.88 -1.55
C GLY A 21 23.79 -29.42 -2.99
N LEU A 22 23.56 -28.58 -4.00
CA LEU A 22 23.45 -29.00 -5.39
C LEU A 22 24.79 -28.97 -6.12
N SER A 23 25.08 -30.02 -6.88
CA SER A 23 26.13 -29.96 -7.90
C SER A 23 25.69 -29.12 -9.10
N ARG A 24 26.64 -28.62 -9.90
CA ARG A 24 26.33 -27.91 -11.16
C ARG A 24 25.47 -28.77 -12.09
N ALA A 25 25.73 -30.08 -12.16
CA ALA A 25 24.96 -31.01 -12.97
C ALA A 25 23.53 -31.20 -12.43
N ALA A 26 23.36 -31.25 -11.10
CA ALA A 26 22.05 -31.35 -10.47
C ALA A 26 21.20 -30.09 -10.72
N LEU A 27 21.79 -28.90 -10.56
CA LEU A 27 21.11 -27.63 -10.88
C LEU A 27 20.76 -27.55 -12.37
N ALA A 28 21.70 -27.89 -13.25
CA ALA A 28 21.49 -27.90 -14.69
C ALA A 28 20.31 -28.79 -15.10
N LYS A 29 20.22 -30.01 -14.54
CA LYS A 29 19.09 -30.92 -14.75
C LYS A 29 17.77 -30.32 -14.29
N ARG A 30 17.74 -29.66 -13.13
CA ARG A 30 16.51 -29.02 -12.59
C ARG A 30 16.09 -27.79 -13.40
N ALA A 31 17.03 -26.98 -13.86
CA ALA A 31 16.78 -25.76 -14.61
C ALA A 31 16.62 -25.99 -16.13
N GLY A 32 16.80 -27.22 -16.61
CA GLY A 32 16.67 -27.56 -18.04
C GLY A 32 17.78 -26.95 -18.91
N VAL A 33 19.00 -26.83 -18.39
CA VAL A 33 20.18 -26.31 -19.11
C VAL A 33 21.35 -27.28 -19.03
N SER A 34 22.44 -27.02 -19.76
CA SER A 34 23.65 -27.85 -19.66
C SER A 34 24.48 -27.48 -18.41
N PRO A 35 25.23 -28.43 -17.81
CA PRO A 35 26.14 -28.14 -16.69
C PRO A 35 27.19 -27.07 -17.04
N ARG A 36 27.62 -27.03 -18.31
CA ARG A 36 28.53 -26.00 -18.83
C ARG A 36 27.90 -24.61 -18.82
N MET A 37 26.59 -24.51 -19.08
CA MET A 37 25.88 -23.24 -19.00
C MET A 37 25.81 -22.71 -17.56
N ILE A 38 25.58 -23.59 -16.58
CA ILE A 38 25.62 -23.20 -15.15
C ILE A 38 27.01 -22.68 -14.78
N PHE A 39 28.07 -23.33 -15.23
CA PHE A 39 29.43 -22.83 -15.05
C PHE A 39 29.60 -21.42 -15.63
N PHE A 40 29.17 -21.19 -16.87
CA PHE A 40 29.26 -19.86 -17.47
C PHE A 40 28.45 -18.78 -16.77
N TYR A 41 27.33 -19.13 -16.15
CA TYR A 41 26.57 -18.19 -15.32
C TYR A 41 27.28 -17.88 -14.00
N GLU A 42 27.88 -18.87 -13.35
CA GLU A 42 28.64 -18.69 -12.10
C GLU A 42 29.97 -17.95 -12.29
N GLU A 43 30.54 -18.01 -13.49
CA GLU A 43 31.74 -17.23 -13.87
C GLU A 43 31.39 -15.86 -14.47
N GLY A 44 30.10 -15.53 -14.60
CA GLY A 44 29.64 -14.27 -15.19
C GLY A 44 29.95 -14.11 -16.69
N CYS A 45 30.35 -15.18 -17.37
CA CYS A 45 30.64 -15.18 -18.82
C CYS A 45 29.38 -15.07 -19.68
N HIS A 46 28.21 -15.46 -19.14
CA HIS A 46 26.94 -15.40 -19.83
C HIS A 46 25.83 -14.86 -18.92
N THR A 47 24.88 -14.14 -19.52
CA THR A 47 23.64 -13.69 -18.84
C THR A 47 22.46 -14.52 -19.32
N PRO A 48 21.64 -15.12 -18.43
CA PRO A 48 20.45 -15.84 -18.84
C PRO A 48 19.37 -14.89 -19.40
N THR A 49 18.54 -15.41 -20.29
CA THR A 49 17.28 -14.75 -20.66
C THR A 49 16.32 -14.70 -19.45
N PRO A 50 15.35 -13.77 -19.39
CA PRO A 50 14.35 -13.70 -18.32
C PRO A 50 13.68 -15.05 -18.01
N ALA A 51 13.21 -15.76 -19.04
CA ALA A 51 12.59 -17.07 -18.88
C ALA A 51 13.55 -18.13 -18.29
N ARG A 52 14.84 -18.06 -18.61
CA ARG A 52 15.85 -18.96 -18.00
C ARG A 52 16.17 -18.56 -16.56
N LEU A 53 16.16 -17.27 -16.26
CA LEU A 53 16.37 -16.77 -14.90
C LEU A 53 15.25 -17.22 -13.95
N GLU A 54 13.99 -17.16 -14.42
CA GLU A 54 12.83 -17.68 -13.69
C GLU A 54 12.99 -19.18 -13.40
N GLN A 55 13.43 -19.97 -14.37
CA GLN A 55 13.69 -21.41 -14.19
C GLN A 55 14.82 -21.70 -13.20
N LEU A 56 15.89 -20.90 -13.23
CA LEU A 56 16.98 -21.01 -12.26
C LEU A 56 16.49 -20.68 -10.84
N ALA A 57 15.70 -19.62 -10.69
CA ALA A 57 15.11 -19.23 -9.41
C ALA A 57 14.16 -20.32 -8.87
N ALA A 58 13.30 -20.87 -9.72
CA ALA A 58 12.42 -21.98 -9.37
C ALA A 58 13.21 -23.25 -8.96
N ALA A 59 14.25 -23.60 -9.72
CA ALA A 59 15.12 -24.74 -9.42
C ALA A 59 15.88 -24.59 -8.08
N LEU A 60 16.15 -23.34 -7.69
CA LEU A 60 16.79 -22.96 -6.44
C LEU A 60 15.80 -22.58 -5.32
N SER A 61 14.49 -22.73 -5.56
CA SER A 61 13.44 -22.36 -4.59
C SER A 61 13.58 -20.95 -4.02
N CYS A 62 14.07 -20.01 -4.82
CA CYS A 62 14.28 -18.61 -4.44
C CYS A 62 13.53 -17.67 -5.39
N GLN A 63 13.54 -16.37 -5.09
CA GLN A 63 13.02 -15.36 -6.02
C GLN A 63 14.12 -14.90 -6.98
N VAL A 64 13.73 -14.33 -8.12
CA VAL A 64 14.66 -13.77 -9.11
C VAL A 64 15.54 -12.68 -8.51
N ASP A 65 14.99 -11.86 -7.61
CA ASP A 65 15.72 -10.79 -6.91
C ASP A 65 16.88 -11.34 -6.06
N ASP A 66 16.73 -12.56 -5.52
CA ASP A 66 17.78 -13.21 -4.73
C ASP A 66 19.00 -13.58 -5.59
N LEU A 67 18.83 -13.75 -6.91
CA LEU A 67 19.88 -14.09 -7.87
C LEU A 67 20.46 -12.88 -8.60
N THR A 68 19.70 -11.79 -8.73
CA THR A 68 20.14 -10.56 -9.43
C THR A 68 20.77 -9.53 -8.50
N GLY A 69 20.63 -9.70 -7.18
CA GLY A 69 21.16 -8.77 -6.18
C GLY A 69 20.34 -7.47 -6.05
N ALA A 70 19.18 -7.39 -6.70
CA ALA A 70 18.28 -6.25 -6.60
C ALA A 70 17.78 -6.09 -5.16
N GLN A 71 18.07 -4.95 -4.53
CA GLN A 71 17.48 -4.64 -3.24
C GLN A 71 16.02 -4.23 -3.42
N ARG A 72 15.16 -4.66 -2.48
CA ARG A 72 13.76 -4.25 -2.49
C ARG A 72 13.64 -2.74 -2.33
N GLY A 73 12.77 -2.13 -3.13
CA GLY A 73 12.62 -0.69 -3.21
C GLY A 73 13.59 0.00 -4.17
N GLN A 74 14.46 -0.76 -4.86
CA GLN A 74 15.36 -0.26 -5.91
C GLN A 74 15.06 -0.83 -7.30
N GLU A 75 13.89 -1.46 -7.48
CA GLU A 75 13.53 -2.11 -8.72
C GLU A 75 13.31 -1.09 -9.85
N THR A 76 13.97 -1.28 -11.00
CA THR A 76 13.78 -0.58 -12.27
C THR A 76 12.78 -1.32 -13.16
N LEU A 77 12.39 -0.72 -14.29
CA LEU A 77 11.45 -1.37 -15.22
C LEU A 77 11.99 -2.69 -15.80
N ILE A 78 13.31 -2.79 -16.00
CA ILE A 78 13.96 -4.03 -16.43
C ILE A 78 13.72 -5.12 -15.38
N ASP A 79 13.87 -4.77 -14.11
CA ASP A 79 13.83 -5.71 -13.00
C ASP A 79 12.45 -6.34 -12.86
N LEU A 80 11.41 -5.51 -12.96
CA LEU A 80 10.02 -5.96 -12.93
C LEU A 80 9.73 -6.92 -14.09
N ARG A 81 10.23 -6.62 -15.29
CA ARG A 81 10.05 -7.49 -16.45
C ARG A 81 10.80 -8.82 -16.28
N TYR A 82 12.02 -8.78 -15.74
CA TYR A 82 12.84 -9.96 -15.48
C TYR A 82 12.24 -10.86 -14.41
N ALA A 83 11.75 -10.28 -13.31
CA ALA A 83 11.04 -10.98 -12.26
C ALA A 83 9.76 -11.67 -12.79
N ALA A 84 9.12 -11.08 -13.81
CA ALA A 84 7.97 -11.66 -14.51
C ALA A 84 8.35 -12.68 -15.60
N GLY A 85 9.64 -12.96 -15.84
CA GLY A 85 10.09 -13.93 -16.86
C GLY A 85 9.85 -13.49 -18.31
N LEU A 86 9.54 -12.23 -18.56
CA LEU A 86 9.09 -11.76 -19.88
C LEU A 86 10.23 -11.28 -20.78
N THR A 87 10.23 -11.72 -22.05
CA THR A 87 11.04 -11.10 -23.10
C THR A 87 10.45 -9.77 -23.56
N LEU A 88 11.24 -8.92 -24.22
CA LEU A 88 10.79 -7.63 -24.76
C LEU A 88 9.64 -7.79 -25.76
N GLU A 89 9.73 -8.81 -26.61
CA GLU A 89 8.72 -9.14 -27.62
C GLU A 89 7.41 -9.53 -26.96
N ARG A 90 7.49 -10.36 -25.91
CA ARG A 90 6.30 -10.85 -25.20
C ARG A 90 5.61 -9.72 -24.45
N VAL A 91 6.34 -8.87 -23.73
CA VAL A 91 5.72 -7.72 -23.07
C VAL A 91 5.12 -6.75 -24.09
N ALA A 92 5.78 -6.50 -25.24
CA ALA A 92 5.24 -5.63 -26.29
C ALA A 92 3.93 -6.17 -26.86
N GLU A 93 3.82 -7.49 -27.06
CA GLU A 93 2.59 -8.14 -27.48
C GLU A 93 1.47 -7.97 -26.46
N LEU A 94 1.74 -8.23 -25.17
CA LEU A 94 0.78 -8.07 -24.08
C LEU A 94 0.29 -6.62 -23.96
N LEU A 95 1.19 -5.64 -24.07
CA LEU A 95 0.84 -4.23 -23.98
C LEU A 95 0.01 -3.77 -25.18
N ARG A 96 0.31 -4.23 -26.40
CA ARG A 96 -0.48 -3.93 -27.62
C ARG A 96 -1.92 -4.44 -27.56
N ALA A 97 -2.23 -5.42 -26.70
CA ALA A 97 -3.60 -5.83 -26.47
C ALA A 97 -4.44 -4.75 -25.75
N SER A 98 -3.81 -3.82 -25.05
CA SER A 98 -4.48 -2.69 -24.38
C SER A 98 -4.69 -1.49 -25.31
N VAL A 99 -5.67 -0.63 -25.00
CA VAL A 99 -5.91 0.62 -25.74
C VAL A 99 -4.69 1.53 -25.69
N ALA A 100 -4.13 1.75 -24.50
CA ALA A 100 -2.95 2.58 -24.30
C ALA A 100 -1.73 2.06 -25.09
N GLY A 101 -1.51 0.74 -25.13
CA GLY A 101 -0.41 0.18 -25.88
C GLY A 101 -0.55 0.30 -27.40
N ARG A 102 -1.77 0.33 -27.93
CA ARG A 102 -2.03 0.65 -29.35
C ARG A 102 -1.81 2.13 -29.65
N GLU A 103 -2.31 3.01 -28.79
CA GLU A 103 -2.16 4.47 -28.92
C GLU A 103 -0.68 4.91 -28.88
N LEU A 104 0.14 4.21 -28.09
CA LEU A 104 1.58 4.44 -28.00
C LEU A 104 2.39 3.67 -29.07
N SER A 105 1.73 2.84 -29.88
CA SER A 105 2.35 1.93 -30.85
C SER A 105 3.54 1.18 -30.24
N VAL A 106 3.29 0.48 -29.13
CA VAL A 106 4.30 -0.19 -28.31
C VAL A 106 5.01 -1.29 -29.12
N SER A 107 6.35 -1.29 -29.05
CA SER A 107 7.21 -2.29 -29.69
C SER A 107 8.37 -2.68 -28.78
N ALA A 108 9.00 -3.83 -29.04
CA ALA A 108 10.16 -4.29 -28.26
C ALA A 108 11.31 -3.25 -28.21
N PRO A 109 11.68 -2.56 -29.32
CA PRO A 109 12.65 -1.46 -29.27
C PRO A 109 12.23 -0.30 -28.37
N LYS A 110 10.95 0.11 -28.41
CA LYS A 110 10.44 1.20 -27.56
C LYS A 110 10.48 0.84 -26.08
N ILE A 111 10.10 -0.40 -25.73
CA ILE A 111 10.22 -0.90 -24.35
C ILE A 111 11.68 -0.96 -23.93
N SER A 112 12.59 -1.41 -24.81
CA SER A 112 14.02 -1.38 -24.49
C SER A 112 14.54 0.03 -24.26
N SER A 113 14.10 1.03 -25.04
CA SER A 113 14.49 2.42 -24.81
C SER A 113 13.91 2.93 -23.49
N LEU A 114 12.63 2.63 -23.22
CA LEU A 114 11.96 2.98 -21.97
C LEU A 114 12.73 2.46 -20.75
N GLU A 115 13.07 1.18 -20.78
CA GLU A 115 13.78 0.44 -19.74
C GLU A 115 15.22 0.89 -19.51
N LYS A 116 15.85 1.50 -20.52
CA LYS A 116 17.24 2.00 -20.45
C LYS A 116 17.32 3.49 -20.09
N GLY A 117 16.20 4.13 -19.80
CA GLY A 117 16.18 5.58 -19.60
C GLY A 117 16.41 6.38 -20.90
N LEU A 118 16.37 5.74 -22.07
CA LEU A 118 16.58 6.41 -23.35
C LEU A 118 15.27 7.03 -23.84
N GLN A 119 15.36 8.14 -24.58
CA GLN A 119 14.20 8.78 -25.18
C GLN A 119 13.42 7.80 -26.07
N VAL A 120 12.10 7.71 -25.87
CA VAL A 120 11.23 6.84 -26.65
C VAL A 120 10.62 7.64 -27.80
N GLN A 121 10.70 7.09 -29.01
CA GLN A 121 10.22 7.75 -30.22
C GLN A 121 8.68 7.83 -30.27
N GLY A 122 8.16 9.03 -30.55
CA GLY A 122 6.74 9.31 -30.79
C GLY A 122 6.15 10.35 -29.83
N ARG A 123 5.35 11.29 -30.36
CA ARG A 123 4.78 12.42 -29.60
C ARG A 123 4.02 11.99 -28.34
N HIS A 124 3.24 10.92 -28.43
CA HIS A 124 2.45 10.42 -27.30
C HIS A 124 3.30 9.85 -26.14
N TRP A 125 4.57 9.52 -26.37
CA TRP A 125 5.48 9.07 -25.30
C TRP A 125 5.99 10.22 -24.43
N GLN A 126 5.84 11.47 -24.89
CA GLN A 126 6.22 12.67 -24.13
C GLN A 126 5.07 13.20 -23.27
N ASP A 127 3.87 12.64 -23.42
CA ASP A 127 2.67 13.05 -22.69
C ASP A 127 2.52 12.21 -21.41
N PRO A 128 2.64 12.82 -20.21
CA PRO A 128 2.51 12.13 -18.93
C PRO A 128 1.15 11.45 -18.73
N GLU A 129 0.06 12.00 -19.28
CA GLU A 129 -1.28 11.42 -19.14
C GLU A 129 -1.45 10.19 -20.03
N VAL A 130 -0.91 10.24 -21.26
CA VAL A 130 -0.94 9.09 -22.18
C VAL A 130 -0.06 7.96 -21.65
N THR A 131 1.15 8.28 -21.19
CA THR A 131 2.06 7.28 -20.58
C THR A 131 1.52 6.74 -19.26
N GLY A 132 0.81 7.55 -18.47
CA GLY A 132 0.14 7.12 -17.24
C GLY A 132 -0.90 6.01 -17.47
N ARG A 133 -1.60 6.04 -18.62
CA ARG A 133 -2.53 4.97 -19.03
C ARG A 133 -1.84 3.63 -19.33
N LEU A 134 -0.53 3.63 -19.59
CA LEU A 134 0.26 2.41 -19.81
C LEU A 134 0.64 1.69 -18.51
N LEU A 135 0.61 2.38 -17.35
CA LEU A 135 1.04 1.81 -16.07
C LEU A 135 0.18 0.61 -15.63
N ALA A 136 -1.13 0.66 -15.82
CA ALA A 136 -2.01 -0.46 -15.45
C ALA A 136 -1.78 -1.71 -16.32
N PRO A 137 -1.69 -1.61 -17.66
CA PRO A 137 -1.24 -2.72 -18.52
C PRO A 137 0.13 -3.28 -18.14
N LEU A 138 1.13 -2.43 -17.84
CA LEU A 138 2.45 -2.86 -17.39
C LEU A 138 2.39 -3.62 -16.08
N ALA A 139 1.66 -3.09 -15.10
CA ALA A 139 1.47 -3.71 -13.79
C ALA A 139 0.85 -5.10 -13.91
N LYS A 140 -0.17 -5.23 -14.78
CA LYS A 140 -0.80 -6.51 -15.10
C LYS A 140 0.18 -7.48 -15.77
N ALA A 141 0.98 -7.02 -16.73
CA ALA A 141 1.97 -7.85 -17.41
C ALA A 141 3.06 -8.35 -16.45
N TYR A 142 3.51 -7.49 -15.53
CA TYR A 142 4.57 -7.81 -14.58
C TYR A 142 4.07 -8.52 -13.32
N GLY A 143 2.76 -8.61 -13.10
CA GLY A 143 2.20 -9.23 -11.89
C GLY A 143 2.45 -8.43 -10.61
N VAL A 144 2.64 -7.11 -10.72
CA VAL A 144 2.94 -6.22 -9.59
C VAL A 144 1.90 -5.10 -9.45
N PRO A 145 1.80 -4.42 -8.29
CA PRO A 145 0.92 -3.26 -8.14
C PRO A 145 1.32 -2.10 -9.06
N VAL A 146 0.35 -1.31 -9.53
CA VAL A 146 0.56 -0.13 -10.38
C VAL A 146 1.60 0.83 -9.81
N ARG A 147 1.56 1.06 -8.48
CA ARG A 147 2.54 1.92 -7.81
C ARG A 147 3.99 1.46 -7.99
N MET A 148 4.24 0.15 -8.09
CA MET A 148 5.59 -0.40 -8.22
C MET A 148 6.15 -0.11 -9.61
N VAL A 149 5.29 -0.15 -10.65
CA VAL A 149 5.66 0.25 -12.00
C VAL A 149 5.96 1.75 -12.07
N LEU A 150 5.14 2.58 -11.41
CA LEU A 150 5.39 4.01 -11.34
C LEU A 150 6.72 4.32 -10.63
N ASP A 151 6.94 3.73 -9.45
CA ASP A 151 8.18 3.90 -8.70
C ASP A 151 9.39 3.46 -9.57
N ALA A 152 9.27 2.32 -10.25
CA ALA A 152 10.32 1.81 -11.15
C ALA A 152 10.55 2.72 -12.36
N TRP A 153 9.50 3.31 -12.91
CA TRP A 153 9.59 4.28 -14.00
C TRP A 153 10.36 5.53 -13.55
N MET A 154 9.99 6.10 -12.40
CA MET A 154 10.66 7.27 -11.82
C MET A 154 12.14 6.99 -11.50
N ARG A 155 12.48 5.78 -11.04
CA ARG A 155 13.88 5.35 -10.86
C ARG A 155 14.63 5.22 -12.19
N THR A 156 13.99 4.66 -13.20
CA THR A 156 14.62 4.39 -14.50
C THR A 156 14.86 5.68 -15.30
N ARG A 157 14.01 6.70 -15.08
CA ARG A 157 13.95 7.92 -15.90
C ARG A 157 13.94 9.17 -15.02
N PRO A 158 15.00 9.43 -14.24
CA PRO A 158 14.99 10.45 -13.17
C PRO A 158 14.66 11.85 -13.66
N ASP A 159 15.06 12.20 -14.89
CA ASP A 159 14.99 13.55 -15.44
C ASP A 159 13.73 13.84 -16.28
N GLU A 160 12.82 12.86 -16.41
CA GLU A 160 11.55 13.02 -17.13
C GLU A 160 10.38 13.18 -16.15
N PRO A 161 9.29 13.87 -16.51
CA PRO A 161 8.10 13.97 -15.66
C PRO A 161 7.52 12.58 -15.32
N ALA A 162 6.95 12.43 -14.13
CA ALA A 162 6.32 11.16 -13.75
C ALA A 162 5.03 10.93 -14.58
N PRO A 163 4.74 9.69 -15.01
CA PRO A 163 3.48 9.39 -15.66
C PRO A 163 2.29 9.72 -14.74
N THR A 164 1.31 10.46 -15.27
CA THR A 164 0.16 10.93 -14.50
C THR A 164 -0.89 9.83 -14.40
N LEU A 165 -1.11 9.30 -13.20
CA LEU A 165 -2.20 8.36 -12.97
C LEU A 165 -3.52 9.12 -12.93
N ALA A 166 -4.51 8.64 -13.68
CA ALA A 166 -5.88 9.15 -13.57
C ALA A 166 -6.32 9.07 -12.10
N THR A 167 -6.60 10.23 -11.51
CA THR A 167 -7.10 10.31 -10.15
C THR A 167 -8.46 9.60 -10.09
N ASN A 168 -8.60 8.67 -9.16
CA ASN A 168 -9.92 8.11 -8.86
C ASN A 168 -10.79 9.28 -8.40
N ARG A 169 -11.72 9.72 -9.25
CA ARG A 169 -12.77 10.67 -8.88
C ARG A 169 -13.44 10.18 -7.60
N LYS A 170 -13.84 11.12 -6.73
CA LYS A 170 -14.67 10.85 -5.54
C LYS A 170 -15.72 9.81 -5.92
N GLN A 171 -15.57 8.58 -5.40
CA GLN A 171 -16.46 7.50 -5.78
C GLN A 171 -17.84 7.85 -5.22
N GLU A 172 -18.80 8.05 -6.13
CA GLU A 172 -20.21 8.14 -5.75
C GLU A 172 -20.59 6.87 -4.97
N PRO A 173 -21.52 6.99 -4.00
CA PRO A 173 -21.98 5.83 -3.26
C PRO A 173 -22.49 4.77 -4.25
N SER A 174 -22.02 3.52 -4.05
CA SER A 174 -22.39 2.44 -4.97
C SER A 174 -23.91 2.30 -5.05
N ARG A 175 -24.46 2.10 -6.25
CA ARG A 175 -25.91 1.90 -6.46
C ARG A 175 -26.49 0.81 -5.54
N ALA A 176 -25.72 -0.24 -5.25
CA ALA A 176 -26.11 -1.30 -4.34
C ALA A 176 -26.23 -0.85 -2.87
N ALA A 177 -25.38 0.08 -2.43
CA ALA A 177 -25.45 0.65 -1.08
C ALA A 177 -26.65 1.59 -0.93
N LEU A 178 -26.92 2.43 -1.93
CA LEU A 178 -28.11 3.27 -1.99
C LEU A 178 -29.39 2.42 -1.98
N ALA A 179 -29.50 1.43 -2.86
CA ALA A 179 -30.65 0.53 -2.90
C ALA A 179 -30.83 -0.23 -1.57
N THR A 180 -29.72 -0.62 -0.90
CA THR A 180 -29.80 -1.23 0.43
C THR A 180 -30.40 -0.26 1.44
N TRP A 181 -29.98 1.00 1.46
CA TRP A 181 -30.53 2.03 2.34
C TRP A 181 -32.00 2.36 2.05
N GLU A 182 -32.36 2.54 0.79
CA GLU A 182 -33.73 2.81 0.33
C GLU A 182 -34.69 1.66 0.67
N SER A 183 -34.19 0.42 0.75
CA SER A 183 -34.98 -0.75 1.16
C SER A 183 -35.26 -0.85 2.67
N LEU A 184 -34.66 0.03 3.48
CA LEU A 184 -34.89 0.13 4.92
C LEU A 184 -36.09 1.04 5.18
N ASN A 185 -36.91 0.68 6.17
CA ASN A 185 -37.92 1.62 6.64
C ASN A 185 -37.27 2.77 7.42
N GLU A 186 -38.01 3.87 7.61
CA GLU A 186 -37.53 5.07 8.29
C GLU A 186 -36.91 4.76 9.66
N ARG A 187 -37.54 3.88 10.42
CA ARG A 187 -37.04 3.44 11.73
C ARG A 187 -35.69 2.73 11.64
N GLN A 188 -35.53 1.81 10.70
CA GLN A 188 -34.30 1.08 10.44
C GLN A 188 -33.18 2.02 9.96
N GLN A 189 -33.52 3.03 9.16
CA GLN A 189 -32.58 4.07 8.73
C GLN A 189 -32.06 4.87 9.93
N VAL A 190 -32.94 5.32 10.82
CA VAL A 190 -32.56 6.03 12.05
C VAL A 190 -31.63 5.17 12.92
N TYR A 191 -31.99 3.90 13.16
CA TYR A 191 -31.15 3.00 13.96
C TYR A 191 -29.76 2.82 13.35
N LEU A 192 -29.68 2.54 12.04
CA LEU A 192 -28.41 2.31 11.38
C LEU A 192 -27.54 3.59 11.34
N GLY A 193 -28.18 4.75 11.14
CA GLY A 193 -27.51 6.06 11.18
C GLY A 193 -26.93 6.38 12.56
N GLU A 194 -27.71 6.21 13.62
CA GLU A 194 -27.27 6.47 14.99
C GLU A 194 -26.16 5.51 15.45
N ILE A 195 -26.22 4.24 15.04
CA ILE A 195 -25.13 3.27 15.29
C ILE A 195 -23.86 3.69 14.55
N MET A 196 -23.95 4.10 13.28
CA MET A 196 -22.79 4.58 12.53
C MET A 196 -22.19 5.84 13.16
N ARG A 197 -23.03 6.77 13.62
CA ARG A 197 -22.59 7.99 14.29
C ARG A 197 -21.82 7.66 15.56
N ASP A 198 -22.32 6.73 16.37
CA ASP A 198 -21.65 6.33 17.60
C ASP A 198 -20.34 5.59 17.34
N ASP A 199 -20.28 4.70 16.34
CA ASP A 199 -19.04 4.03 15.88
C ASP A 199 -17.95 5.06 15.54
N ARG A 200 -18.31 6.14 14.82
CA ARG A 200 -17.38 7.24 14.48
C ARG A 200 -16.96 8.07 15.69
N MET A 201 -17.87 8.33 16.62
CA MET A 201 -17.54 9.05 17.86
C MET A 201 -16.57 8.22 18.71
N THR A 202 -16.84 6.93 18.89
CA THR A 202 -15.93 6.03 19.61
C THR A 202 -14.58 5.93 18.89
N GLU A 203 -14.54 5.86 17.56
CA GLU A 203 -13.28 5.92 16.80
C GLU A 203 -12.49 7.20 17.08
N THR A 204 -13.17 8.35 17.16
CA THR A 204 -12.57 9.65 17.53
C THR A 204 -12.04 9.64 18.96
N GLU A 205 -12.79 9.09 19.92
CA GLU A 205 -12.36 8.96 21.31
C GLU A 205 -11.14 8.03 21.46
N MET A 206 -11.12 6.91 20.74
CA MET A 206 -9.97 6.00 20.73
C MET A 206 -8.75 6.64 20.08
N TRP A 207 -8.95 7.46 19.04
CA TRP A 207 -7.89 8.27 18.46
C TRP A 207 -7.33 9.27 19.48
N MET A 208 -8.19 10.02 20.18
CA MET A 208 -7.77 10.97 21.24
C MET A 208 -7.00 10.26 22.35
N ARG A 209 -7.46 9.07 22.79
CA ARG A 209 -6.74 8.26 23.79
C ARG A 209 -5.36 7.85 23.31
N ARG A 210 -5.20 7.44 22.05
CA ARG A 210 -3.87 7.11 21.47
C ARG A 210 -2.95 8.33 21.45
N VAL A 211 -3.48 9.49 21.06
CA VAL A 211 -2.72 10.76 21.07
C VAL A 211 -2.23 11.08 22.49
N GLN A 212 -3.06 10.83 23.50
CA GLN A 212 -2.74 11.01 24.92
C GLN A 212 -1.95 9.85 25.54
N ARG A 213 -1.52 8.85 24.75
CA ARG A 213 -0.81 7.65 25.20
C ARG A 213 -1.54 6.82 26.27
N LEU A 214 -2.88 6.89 26.29
CA LEU A 214 -3.71 6.07 27.15
C LEU A 214 -3.91 4.66 26.57
N PRO A 215 -4.15 3.63 27.41
CA PRO A 215 -4.47 2.30 26.93
C PRO A 215 -5.71 2.29 26.03
N VAL A 216 -5.62 1.61 24.89
CA VAL A 216 -6.71 1.45 23.91
C VAL A 216 -6.84 -0.03 23.58
N SER A 217 -8.06 -0.56 23.74
CA SER A 217 -8.42 -1.92 23.37
C SER A 217 -8.35 -2.15 21.85
N LYS A 218 -8.44 -3.40 21.40
CA LYS A 218 -8.41 -3.71 19.97
C LYS A 218 -9.66 -3.15 19.29
N ALA A 219 -9.55 -2.81 17.99
CA ALA A 219 -10.67 -2.28 17.21
C ALA A 219 -11.92 -3.17 17.25
N ALA A 220 -11.74 -4.49 17.23
CA ALA A 220 -12.84 -5.45 17.33
C ALA A 220 -13.56 -5.43 18.70
N GLU A 221 -12.93 -4.90 19.75
CA GLU A 221 -13.50 -4.82 21.09
C GLU A 221 -14.27 -3.52 21.28
N TRP A 222 -13.65 -2.37 20.99
CA TRP A 222 -14.34 -1.07 21.19
C TRP A 222 -15.40 -0.74 20.13
N ARG A 223 -15.42 -1.43 18.98
CA ARG A 223 -16.49 -1.30 17.97
C ARG A 223 -17.78 -2.02 18.34
N LYS A 224 -17.79 -2.79 19.42
CA LYS A 224 -19.00 -3.39 19.99
C LYS A 224 -19.67 -2.34 20.88
N LEU A 225 -20.71 -1.69 20.36
CA LEU A 225 -21.35 -0.56 21.01
C LEU A 225 -22.51 -1.00 21.92
N PRO A 226 -22.59 -0.52 23.18
CA PRO A 226 -23.70 -0.80 24.08
C PRO A 226 -25.04 -0.29 23.55
N LEU A 227 -25.91 -1.21 23.11
CA LEU A 227 -27.27 -0.90 22.71
C LEU A 227 -28.23 -0.87 23.89
N THR A 228 -28.18 -1.85 24.80
CA THR A 228 -29.05 -1.87 25.98
C THR A 228 -28.43 -2.68 27.12
N LEU A 229 -28.79 -2.32 28.35
CA LEU A 229 -28.55 -3.12 29.55
C LEU A 229 -29.84 -3.89 29.90
N LYS A 230 -29.74 -5.15 30.28
CA LYS A 230 -30.85 -6.05 30.65
C LYS A 230 -31.28 -5.81 32.11
N ALA A 231 -31.56 -4.56 32.46
CA ALA A 231 -32.05 -4.14 33.76
C ALA A 231 -32.97 -2.91 33.61
N PRO A 232 -33.85 -2.62 34.59
CA PRO A 232 -34.72 -1.45 34.55
C PRO A 232 -33.91 -0.15 34.34
N PRO A 233 -34.31 0.72 33.37
CA PRO A 233 -33.59 1.98 33.14
C PRO A 233 -33.55 2.93 34.33
N SER A 234 -34.47 2.78 35.30
CA SER A 234 -34.44 3.49 36.57
C SER A 234 -33.22 3.13 37.44
N LEU A 235 -32.62 1.96 37.21
CA LEU A 235 -31.47 1.45 37.96
C LEU A 235 -30.15 1.60 37.21
N VAL A 236 -30.16 1.43 35.89
CA VAL A 236 -28.93 1.40 35.06
C VAL A 236 -28.82 2.54 34.05
N GLY A 237 -29.81 3.42 33.99
CA GLY A 237 -29.89 4.50 33.02
C GLY A 237 -30.11 4.00 31.59
N TYR A 238 -29.82 4.87 30.63
CA TYR A 238 -29.84 4.58 29.20
C TYR A 238 -28.42 4.60 28.64
N THR A 239 -28.13 3.74 27.67
CA THR A 239 -26.87 3.87 26.90
C THR A 239 -26.93 5.11 25.99
N ARG A 240 -25.77 5.60 25.56
CA ARG A 240 -25.68 6.70 24.57
C ARG A 240 -26.54 6.47 23.32
N LEU A 241 -26.57 5.23 22.82
CA LEU A 241 -27.43 4.87 21.70
C LEU A 241 -28.91 4.96 22.08
N GLN A 242 -29.32 4.47 23.25
CA GLN A 242 -30.71 4.60 23.69
C GLN A 242 -31.14 6.05 23.86
N GLU A 243 -30.30 6.90 24.44
CA GLU A 243 -30.61 8.33 24.59
C GLU A 243 -30.86 9.00 23.23
N ARG A 244 -30.03 8.74 22.23
CA ARG A 244 -30.22 9.31 20.89
C ARG A 244 -31.42 8.72 20.16
N LEU A 245 -31.66 7.42 20.30
CA LEU A 245 -32.86 6.79 19.74
C LEU A 245 -34.15 7.32 20.40
N ARG A 246 -34.10 7.66 21.70
CA ARG A 246 -35.19 8.33 22.42
C ARG A 246 -35.43 9.74 21.90
N GLN A 247 -34.37 10.52 21.64
CA GLN A 247 -34.47 11.86 21.07
C GLN A 247 -35.13 11.85 19.68
N HIS A 248 -34.93 10.79 18.91
CA HIS A 248 -35.59 10.57 17.61
C HIS A 248 -36.99 9.96 17.73
N GLY A 249 -37.51 9.71 18.93
CA GLY A 249 -38.84 9.12 19.14
C GLY A 249 -38.97 7.64 18.74
N VAL A 250 -37.86 6.93 18.52
CA VAL A 250 -37.85 5.54 18.03
C VAL A 250 -37.42 4.52 19.08
N HIS A 251 -37.36 4.91 20.36
CA HIS A 251 -37.07 4.00 21.48
C HIS A 251 -38.39 3.57 22.14
N ASP A 252 -38.89 2.42 21.70
CA ASP A 252 -40.16 1.82 22.13
C ASP A 252 -39.98 0.27 22.25
N PRO A 253 -41.01 -0.50 22.68
CA PRO A 253 -40.91 -1.96 22.83
C PRO A 253 -40.52 -2.74 21.54
N GLY A 254 -40.53 -2.10 20.36
CA GLY A 254 -40.13 -2.67 19.07
C GLY A 254 -38.63 -2.53 18.73
N ALA A 255 -37.81 -2.00 19.64
CA ALA A 255 -36.36 -1.81 19.42
C ALA A 255 -35.62 -3.11 19.07
N GLY A 256 -35.95 -4.22 19.75
CA GLY A 256 -35.34 -5.53 19.48
C GLY A 256 -35.67 -6.07 18.08
N GLN A 257 -36.91 -5.90 17.61
CA GLN A 257 -37.32 -6.34 16.27
C GLN A 257 -36.59 -5.57 15.16
N THR A 258 -36.36 -4.27 15.38
CA THR A 258 -35.65 -3.40 14.43
C THR A 258 -34.20 -3.85 14.28
N VAL A 259 -33.52 -4.12 15.39
CA VAL A 259 -32.12 -4.55 15.41
C VAL A 259 -31.95 -5.95 14.80
N HIS A 260 -32.83 -6.90 15.13
CA HIS A 260 -32.82 -8.22 14.48
C HIS A 260 -33.14 -8.15 12.98
N ALA A 261 -33.95 -7.19 12.53
CA ALA A 261 -34.18 -6.98 11.10
C ALA A 261 -32.92 -6.48 10.38
N LEU A 262 -32.17 -5.56 11.00
CA LEU A 262 -30.89 -5.06 10.47
C LEU A 262 -29.81 -6.15 10.48
N GLU A 263 -29.78 -7.00 11.51
CA GLU A 263 -28.90 -8.16 11.61
C GLU A 263 -29.19 -9.21 10.52
N ARG A 264 -30.46 -9.58 10.30
CA ARG A 264 -30.85 -10.52 9.23
C ARG A 264 -30.49 -10.02 7.83
N ARG A 265 -30.45 -8.70 7.62
CA ARG A 265 -29.98 -8.07 6.37
C ARG A 265 -28.46 -8.01 6.26
N GLY A 266 -27.73 -8.50 7.27
CA GLY A 266 -26.27 -8.47 7.34
C GLY A 266 -25.71 -7.06 7.47
N LEU A 267 -26.47 -6.12 8.05
CA LEU A 267 -26.05 -4.73 8.26
C LEU A 267 -25.43 -4.53 9.64
N LEU A 268 -25.87 -5.30 10.63
CA LEU A 268 -25.33 -5.33 11.99
C LEU A 268 -24.92 -6.75 12.39
N VAL A 269 -24.07 -6.85 13.40
CA VAL A 269 -23.85 -8.06 14.21
C VAL A 269 -24.30 -7.75 15.63
N VAL A 270 -25.13 -8.60 16.21
CA VAL A 270 -25.57 -8.46 17.61
C VAL A 270 -24.85 -9.50 18.46
N THR A 271 -24.29 -9.06 19.58
CA THR A 271 -23.67 -9.96 20.56
C THR A 271 -24.14 -9.58 21.96
N GLU A 272 -24.04 -10.50 22.90
CA GLU A 272 -24.36 -10.24 24.31
C GLU A 272 -23.16 -10.55 25.20
N ASP A 273 -22.98 -9.74 26.24
CA ASP A 273 -22.02 -9.98 27.32
C ASP A 273 -22.61 -9.55 28.68
N SER A 274 -21.82 -9.62 29.74
CA SER A 274 -22.17 -9.12 31.08
C SER A 274 -21.21 -8.00 31.48
N VAL A 275 -21.72 -7.02 32.23
CA VAL A 275 -20.92 -5.96 32.85
C VAL A 275 -21.33 -5.78 34.30
N GLU A 276 -20.35 -5.50 35.17
CA GLU A 276 -20.61 -5.16 36.56
C GLU A 276 -21.11 -3.70 36.65
N HIS A 277 -22.32 -3.52 37.18
CA HIS A 277 -22.95 -2.22 37.35
C HIS A 277 -23.02 -1.86 38.85
N PRO A 278 -22.56 -0.65 39.26
CA PRO A 278 -22.44 -0.28 40.67
C PRO A 278 -23.70 -0.44 41.51
N ALA A 279 -24.89 -0.24 40.91
CA ALA A 279 -26.16 -0.28 41.63
C ALA A 279 -26.85 -1.66 41.66
N THR A 280 -26.51 -2.56 40.75
CA THR A 280 -27.29 -3.79 40.48
C THR A 280 -26.44 -5.04 40.39
N GLY A 281 -25.13 -4.94 40.54
CA GLY A 281 -24.20 -6.06 40.33
C GLY A 281 -24.07 -6.41 38.86
N GLU A 282 -23.94 -7.70 38.55
CA GLU A 282 -23.78 -8.17 37.18
C GLU A 282 -25.05 -7.95 36.35
N VAL A 283 -24.92 -7.24 35.22
CA VAL A 283 -26.00 -6.92 34.29
C VAL A 283 -25.62 -7.37 32.88
N GLY A 284 -26.51 -8.14 32.26
CA GLY A 284 -26.36 -8.51 30.85
C GLY A 284 -26.47 -7.28 29.95
N ARG A 285 -25.69 -7.22 28.87
CA ARG A 285 -25.64 -6.12 27.92
C ARG A 285 -25.74 -6.65 26.50
N VAL A 286 -26.56 -5.97 25.69
CA VAL A 286 -26.64 -6.20 24.25
C VAL A 286 -25.72 -5.20 23.55
N LEU A 287 -24.84 -5.74 22.71
CA LEU A 287 -23.86 -5.00 21.93
C LEU A 287 -24.21 -5.09 20.44
N VAL A 288 -24.00 -4.00 19.72
CA VAL A 288 -24.15 -3.94 18.26
C VAL A 288 -22.84 -3.52 17.60
N GLU A 289 -22.49 -4.19 16.51
CA GLU A 289 -21.38 -3.81 15.64
C GLU A 289 -21.90 -3.58 14.22
N ILE A 290 -21.55 -2.44 13.64
CA ILE A 290 -21.92 -2.14 12.25
C ILE A 290 -20.99 -2.85 11.27
N THR A 291 -21.57 -3.66 10.37
CA THR A 291 -20.80 -4.39 9.36
C THR A 291 -20.22 -3.45 8.29
N ARG A 292 -19.32 -3.96 7.45
CA ARG A 292 -18.85 -3.23 6.26
C ARG A 292 -20.01 -2.84 5.33
N ARG A 293 -20.99 -3.73 5.15
CA ARG A 293 -22.18 -3.49 4.33
C ARG A 293 -23.10 -2.45 4.97
N GLY A 294 -23.32 -2.53 6.29
CA GLY A 294 -24.08 -1.55 7.07
C GLY A 294 -23.49 -0.14 6.96
N ARG A 295 -22.16 -0.01 7.16
CA ARG A 295 -21.46 1.28 6.99
C ARG A 295 -21.58 1.83 5.57
N ALA A 296 -21.50 0.98 4.55
CA ALA A 296 -21.66 1.42 3.17
C ALA A 296 -23.08 1.95 2.90
N ALA A 297 -24.12 1.25 3.37
CA ALA A 297 -25.50 1.68 3.23
C ALA A 297 -25.80 2.97 3.99
N ALA A 298 -25.36 3.06 5.26
CA ALA A 298 -25.55 4.26 6.09
C ALA A 298 -24.88 5.50 5.49
N ARG A 299 -23.63 5.39 5.03
CA ARG A 299 -22.94 6.49 4.32
C ARG A 299 -23.69 6.95 3.08
N ALA A 300 -24.12 5.98 2.26
CA ALA A 300 -24.86 6.27 1.04
C ALA A 300 -26.15 7.03 1.32
N GLY A 301 -26.90 6.60 2.33
CA GLY A 301 -28.18 7.21 2.71
C GLY A 301 -28.10 8.55 3.44
N LEU A 302 -27.08 8.73 4.28
CA LEU A 302 -26.84 9.99 4.99
C LEU A 302 -26.12 11.04 4.14
N GLY A 303 -25.76 10.71 2.89
CA GLY A 303 -24.97 11.58 2.02
C GLY A 303 -23.55 11.84 2.54
N GLU A 304 -23.04 10.99 3.43
CA GLU A 304 -21.71 11.14 4.00
C GLU A 304 -20.66 10.56 3.03
N PRO A 305 -19.77 11.39 2.45
CA PRO A 305 -18.75 10.89 1.53
C PRO A 305 -17.78 9.96 2.27
N ARG A 306 -17.38 8.87 1.62
CA ARG A 306 -16.20 8.12 2.05
C ARG A 306 -15.00 9.05 1.90
N GLU A 307 -14.21 9.23 2.97
CA GLU A 307 -12.88 9.84 2.83
C GLU A 307 -12.10 9.01 1.80
N PRO A 308 -11.71 9.61 0.66
CA PRO A 308 -11.08 8.84 -0.40
C PRO A 308 -9.78 8.27 0.15
N ASP A 309 -9.61 6.95 0.01
CA ASP A 309 -8.28 6.38 0.20
C ASP A 309 -7.36 7.11 -0.80
N PRO A 310 -6.14 7.51 -0.39
CA PRO A 310 -5.22 8.14 -1.31
C PRO A 310 -5.01 7.24 -2.53
N ALA A 311 -4.80 7.85 -3.69
CA ALA A 311 -4.49 7.08 -4.90
C ALA A 311 -3.33 6.11 -4.61
N ALA A 312 -3.32 4.92 -5.23
CA ALA A 312 -2.42 3.83 -4.81
C ALA A 312 -0.91 4.16 -4.85
N HIS A 313 -0.52 5.20 -5.60
CA HIS A 313 0.86 5.71 -5.65
C HIS A 313 1.19 6.71 -4.54
N LEU A 314 0.17 7.29 -3.91
CA LEU A 314 0.33 8.21 -2.80
C LEU A 314 0.47 7.43 -1.48
N LEU A 315 1.17 8.04 -0.54
CA LEU A 315 1.35 7.53 0.81
C LEU A 315 0.13 7.85 1.66
N SER A 316 -0.18 6.99 2.63
CA SER A 316 -1.10 7.34 3.72
C SER A 316 -0.55 8.52 4.53
N GLU A 317 -1.41 9.26 5.23
CA GLU A 317 -1.03 10.38 6.10
C GLU A 317 0.15 10.04 7.03
N TRP A 318 0.11 8.89 7.69
CA TRP A 318 1.21 8.44 8.56
C TRP A 318 2.55 8.27 7.82
N LEU A 319 2.56 7.51 6.72
CA LEU A 319 3.76 7.31 5.91
C LEU A 319 4.27 8.61 5.27
N TRP A 320 3.37 9.51 4.87
CA TRP A 320 3.75 10.84 4.39
C TRP A 320 4.41 11.66 5.50
N GLY A 321 3.82 11.72 6.71
CA GLY A 321 4.44 12.41 7.84
C GLY A 321 5.80 11.82 8.24
N VAL A 322 5.99 10.52 8.07
CA VAL A 322 7.31 9.89 8.25
C VAL A 322 8.29 10.36 7.17
N LEU A 323 7.91 10.33 5.88
CA LEU A 323 8.77 10.76 4.79
C LEU A 323 9.10 12.26 4.87
N ALA A 324 8.13 13.10 5.24
CA ALA A 324 8.29 14.54 5.41
C ALA A 324 9.34 14.87 6.48
N ARG A 325 9.37 14.14 7.60
CA ARG A 325 10.43 14.29 8.61
C ARG A 325 11.81 13.96 8.08
N VAL A 326 11.95 12.92 7.26
CA VAL A 326 13.23 12.57 6.63
C VAL A 326 13.64 13.65 5.63
N ALA A 327 12.69 14.15 4.84
CA ALA A 327 12.92 15.23 3.88
C ALA A 327 13.35 16.54 4.55
N ALA A 328 12.72 16.93 5.66
CA ALA A 328 13.06 18.13 6.42
C ALA A 328 14.44 18.05 7.10
N ALA A 329 14.97 16.84 7.30
CA ALA A 329 16.30 16.62 7.87
C ALA A 329 17.44 16.65 6.83
N GLU A 330 17.11 16.77 5.53
CA GLU A 330 18.13 16.89 4.47
C GLU A 330 18.89 18.22 4.57
N PRO A 331 20.19 18.28 4.21
CA PRO A 331 21.03 17.20 3.68
C PRO A 331 21.69 16.30 4.74
N ALA A 332 21.56 16.65 6.03
CA ALA A 332 22.23 15.92 7.11
C ALA A 332 21.69 14.48 7.24
N GLY A 333 20.38 14.32 7.10
CA GLY A 333 19.65 13.08 7.31
C GLY A 333 19.12 12.97 8.74
N LEU A 334 18.08 12.14 8.90
CA LEU A 334 17.41 11.91 10.17
C LEU A 334 18.18 10.87 11.00
N GLU A 335 18.20 11.02 12.32
CA GLU A 335 18.86 10.07 13.23
C GLU A 335 18.22 8.68 13.19
N ASP A 336 19.03 7.64 13.37
CA ASP A 336 18.57 6.25 13.23
C ASP A 336 17.44 5.88 14.21
N ASP A 337 17.54 6.36 15.44
CA ASP A 337 16.54 6.16 16.51
C ASP A 337 15.22 6.90 16.25
N GLN A 338 15.23 7.96 15.44
CA GLN A 338 14.05 8.76 15.08
C GLN A 338 13.22 8.14 13.94
N LEU A 339 13.78 7.16 13.22
CA LEU A 339 13.09 6.38 12.19
C LEU A 339 13.15 4.87 12.46
N ALA A 340 12.53 4.46 13.57
CA ALA A 340 12.40 3.05 13.93
C ALA A 340 11.01 2.46 13.60
N GLY A 341 10.96 1.13 13.53
CA GLY A 341 9.71 0.38 13.54
C GLY A 341 9.12 0.09 12.17
N ARG A 342 7.79 0.07 12.08
CA ARG A 342 7.09 -0.52 10.93
C ARG A 342 7.24 0.26 9.62
N SER A 343 7.55 1.56 9.67
CA SER A 343 7.66 2.42 8.49
C SER A 343 8.72 1.91 7.51
N LEU A 344 9.85 1.39 8.00
CA LEU A 344 10.96 0.90 7.19
C LEU A 344 10.53 -0.22 6.22
N PHE A 345 9.58 -1.07 6.60
CA PHE A 345 9.05 -2.12 5.72
C PHE A 345 8.21 -1.57 4.55
N PHE A 346 7.81 -0.30 4.58
CA PHE A 346 7.01 0.33 3.54
C PHE A 346 7.82 1.32 2.69
N ILE A 347 8.81 2.01 3.27
CA ILE A 347 9.56 3.08 2.58
C ILE A 347 11.08 2.86 2.54
N GLY A 348 11.65 1.94 3.31
CA GLY A 348 13.10 1.73 3.41
C GLY A 348 13.67 0.78 2.36
N VAL A 349 14.86 1.06 1.85
CA VAL A 349 15.60 0.15 0.95
C VAL A 349 15.99 -1.15 1.68
N GLY A 350 15.84 -2.29 1.00
CA GLY A 350 16.29 -3.59 1.51
C GLY A 350 15.38 -4.25 2.55
N TYR A 351 14.34 -3.55 3.03
CA TYR A 351 13.40 -4.10 4.00
C TYR A 351 12.36 -5.04 3.36
N ARG A 352 12.09 -6.17 4.03
CA ARG A 352 11.07 -7.15 3.62
C ARG A 352 9.91 -7.17 4.61
N GLY A 353 8.70 -6.86 4.14
CA GLY A 353 7.48 -7.20 4.88
C GLY A 353 7.32 -8.71 5.06
N LYS A 354 6.28 -9.14 5.79
CA LYS A 354 5.90 -10.56 5.86
C LYS A 354 5.73 -11.15 4.45
N ALA A 355 5.96 -12.45 4.28
CA ALA A 355 5.75 -13.13 3.00
C ALA A 355 4.34 -12.79 2.43
N GLY A 356 4.30 -12.23 1.22
CA GLY A 356 3.06 -11.74 0.58
C GLY A 356 2.61 -10.32 0.95
N GLY A 357 3.34 -9.61 1.83
CA GLY A 357 3.10 -8.21 2.16
C GLY A 357 3.49 -7.25 1.04
N GLN A 358 2.96 -6.02 1.09
CA GLN A 358 3.31 -4.99 0.13
C GLN A 358 4.83 -4.72 0.15
N PRO A 359 5.51 -4.69 -1.01
CA PRO A 359 6.95 -4.43 -1.07
C PRO A 359 7.24 -2.99 -0.62
N SER A 360 8.38 -2.82 0.06
CA SER A 360 8.90 -1.49 0.38
C SER A 360 9.12 -0.68 -0.90
N ARG A 361 8.95 0.64 -0.80
CA ARG A 361 9.11 1.59 -1.91
C ARG A 361 10.54 2.07 -2.08
N GLY A 362 11.42 1.91 -1.09
CA GLY A 362 12.81 2.40 -1.17
C GLY A 362 12.93 3.90 -1.40
N LEU A 363 12.07 4.68 -0.72
CA LEU A 363 12.12 6.14 -0.69
C LEU A 363 13.19 6.66 0.27
N VAL A 364 13.60 5.85 1.25
CA VAL A 364 14.65 6.19 2.22
C VAL A 364 15.69 5.08 2.31
N ASP A 365 16.92 5.46 2.60
CA ASP A 365 18.04 4.55 2.81
C ASP A 365 18.87 4.96 4.04
N SER A 366 19.49 3.97 4.68
CA SER A 366 20.37 4.17 5.84
C SER A 366 21.78 4.38 5.34
N VAL A 367 22.31 5.59 5.50
CA VAL A 367 23.61 6.00 4.97
C VAL A 367 24.60 6.12 6.13
N PRO A 368 25.79 5.49 6.04
CA PRO A 368 26.82 5.66 7.06
C PRO A 368 27.41 7.08 7.00
N VAL A 369 27.52 7.72 8.15
CA VAL A 369 28.29 8.95 8.35
C VAL A 369 29.63 8.55 8.96
N MET A 370 30.71 8.87 8.25
CA MET A 370 32.06 8.54 8.71
C MET A 370 32.52 9.51 9.80
N ALA A 371 33.28 9.01 10.77
CA ALA A 371 33.95 9.85 11.76
C ALA A 371 34.93 10.83 11.12
N LEU A 372 35.26 11.92 11.82
CA LEU A 372 36.33 12.85 11.42
C LEU A 372 37.62 12.06 11.14
N GLY A 373 38.05 12.05 9.88
CA GLY A 373 39.21 11.28 9.41
C GLY A 373 38.89 10.00 8.62
N GLY A 374 37.61 9.63 8.45
CA GLY A 374 37.18 8.57 7.52
C GLY A 374 37.53 7.14 7.94
N THR A 375 37.94 6.91 9.19
CA THR A 375 38.48 5.62 9.64
C THR A 375 37.41 4.58 10.01
N HIS A 376 36.24 5.02 10.45
CA HIS A 376 35.12 4.17 10.84
C HIS A 376 33.80 4.90 10.67
N VAL A 377 32.70 4.14 10.64
CA VAL A 377 31.34 4.69 10.67
C VAL A 377 31.09 5.24 12.07
N ALA A 378 30.84 6.55 12.18
CA ALA A 378 30.48 7.19 13.44
C ALA A 378 29.02 6.91 13.79
N GLU A 379 28.13 7.03 12.81
CA GLU A 379 26.69 6.85 12.97
C GLU A 379 26.03 6.53 11.63
N TYR A 380 24.76 6.15 11.67
CA TYR A 380 23.92 6.00 10.49
C TYR A 380 22.84 7.08 10.49
N ARG A 381 22.56 7.64 9.30
CA ARG A 381 21.51 8.63 9.09
C ARG A 381 20.57 8.16 8.00
N TRP A 382 19.28 8.33 8.21
CA TRP A 382 18.26 8.10 7.19
C TRP A 382 18.18 9.26 6.23
N ARG A 383 18.33 8.98 4.94
CA ARG A 383 18.26 9.98 3.87
C ARG A 383 17.26 9.58 2.81
N LEU A 384 16.73 10.56 2.08
CA LEU A 384 15.94 10.31 0.90
C LEU A 384 16.81 9.67 -0.18
N THR A 385 16.31 8.58 -0.78
CA THR A 385 16.86 8.10 -2.04
C THR A 385 16.54 9.09 -3.17
N GLN A 386 17.14 8.91 -4.35
CA GLN A 386 16.77 9.70 -5.53
C GLN A 386 15.28 9.61 -5.84
N LEU A 387 14.68 8.41 -5.72
CA LEU A 387 13.24 8.23 -5.83
C LEU A 387 12.49 8.96 -4.72
N GLY A 388 12.97 8.89 -3.47
CA GLY A 388 12.37 9.59 -2.33
C GLY A 388 12.28 11.09 -2.55
N ARG A 389 13.38 11.72 -2.97
CA ARG A 389 13.40 13.16 -3.32
C ARG A 389 12.41 13.47 -4.42
N ARG A 390 12.44 12.71 -5.51
CA ARG A 390 11.53 12.93 -6.62
C ARG A 390 10.06 12.76 -6.23
N HIS A 391 9.75 11.77 -5.40
CA HIS A 391 8.40 11.55 -4.88
C HIS A 391 7.93 12.73 -4.04
N VAL A 392 8.81 13.35 -3.26
CA VAL A 392 8.51 14.58 -2.52
C VAL A 392 8.25 15.73 -3.51
N VAL A 393 9.16 16.00 -4.45
CA VAL A 393 9.02 17.08 -5.45
C VAL A 393 7.70 16.96 -6.23
N GLU A 394 7.41 15.77 -6.77
CA GLU A 394 6.25 15.53 -7.63
C GLU A 394 4.91 15.68 -6.89
N TYR A 395 4.85 15.27 -5.62
CA TYR A 395 3.57 15.09 -4.91
C TYR A 395 3.40 15.99 -3.68
N LEU A 396 4.33 16.89 -3.37
CA LEU A 396 4.26 17.76 -2.18
C LEU A 396 2.96 18.54 -2.10
N ASN A 397 2.56 19.20 -3.20
CA ASN A 397 1.32 20.00 -3.24
C ASN A 397 0.08 19.12 -3.06
N VAL A 398 0.07 17.93 -3.69
CA VAL A 398 -1.00 16.95 -3.52
C VAL A 398 -1.11 16.50 -2.06
N TYR A 399 0.00 16.27 -1.37
CA TYR A 399 -0.03 15.91 0.05
C TYR A 399 -0.43 17.06 0.97
N ARG A 400 -0.09 18.32 0.65
CA ARG A 400 -0.56 19.48 1.42
C ARG A 400 -2.07 19.62 1.36
N GLU A 401 -2.67 19.35 0.20
CA GLU A 401 -4.12 19.31 0.03
C GLU A 401 -4.77 18.12 0.76
N LEU A 402 -4.18 16.92 0.63
CA LEU A 402 -4.74 15.70 1.23
C LEU A 402 -4.57 15.66 2.75
N TYR A 403 -3.43 16.13 3.27
CA TYR A 403 -3.01 16.00 4.67
C TYR A 403 -2.53 17.34 5.25
N PRO A 404 -3.41 18.35 5.37
CA PRO A 404 -3.05 19.69 5.83
C PRO A 404 -2.52 19.73 7.27
N ARG A 405 -2.66 18.64 8.04
CA ARG A 405 -2.19 18.51 9.42
C ARG A 405 -0.76 18.00 9.53
N VAL A 406 -0.20 17.45 8.46
CA VAL A 406 1.18 16.97 8.46
C VAL A 406 2.11 18.17 8.35
N ASP A 407 3.07 18.28 9.26
CA ASP A 407 4.08 19.32 9.22
C ASP A 407 4.94 19.16 7.97
N THR A 408 4.91 20.17 7.09
CA THR A 408 5.76 20.23 5.89
C THR A 408 6.75 21.39 5.92
N THR A 409 7.03 21.92 7.11
CA THR A 409 7.99 23.01 7.30
C THR A 409 9.37 22.59 6.80
N GLY A 410 10.01 23.44 6.00
CA GLY A 410 11.34 23.18 5.43
C GLY A 410 11.34 22.38 4.13
N LEU A 411 10.19 21.92 3.62
CA LEU A 411 10.11 21.22 2.34
C LEU A 411 9.98 22.14 1.11
N ASP A 412 9.91 23.46 1.29
CA ASP A 412 9.74 24.42 0.19
C ASP A 412 10.92 24.40 -0.80
N MET A 413 12.10 23.98 -0.35
CA MET A 413 13.26 23.75 -1.22
C MET A 413 12.95 22.73 -2.33
N PHE A 414 12.12 21.71 -2.06
CA PHE A 414 11.72 20.71 -3.05
C PHE A 414 10.60 21.21 -3.97
N ALA A 415 9.80 22.19 -3.54
CA ALA A 415 8.75 22.76 -4.39
C ALA A 415 9.33 23.57 -5.57
N ASN A 416 10.53 24.13 -5.38
CA ASN A 416 11.22 24.97 -6.37
C ASN A 416 12.17 24.19 -7.28
N GLU A 417 12.31 22.87 -7.10
CA GLU A 417 13.23 22.00 -7.85
C GLU A 417 12.59 21.34 -9.08
N MET A 418 11.42 21.79 -9.53
CA MET A 418 10.84 21.29 -10.78
C MET A 418 11.66 21.76 -11.99
N PRO A 419 12.11 20.85 -12.89
CA PRO A 419 12.70 21.23 -14.17
C PRO A 419 11.68 21.86 -15.13
#